data_AF-A0A7V7G362-F1
#
_entry.id   AF-A0A7V7G362-F1
#
_cell.length_a   1.000
_cell.length_b   1.000
_cell.length_c   1.000
_cell.angle_alpha   90.00
_cell.angle_beta   90.00
_cell.angle_gamma   90.00
#
_symmetry.space_group_name_H-M   'P 1'
#
loop_
_entity.id
_entity.type
_entity.pdbx_description
1 polymer ?
#
loop_
_entity_poly.entity_id
_entity_poly.type
_entity_poly.pdbx_seq_one_letter_code
_entity_poly.pdbx_strand_id
1 'polypeptide(L)'
;MSAYFAPRRYPVGALISCWRYYAQHQGITHPDTQIDAVPAETQPGWWPAFVTAEGVQVVITMSAPAPSAQGARNRLRDLLWQAHLSGAICLSTTTTTIGLEVA
;
A
#
# COMPACT_ATOMS: atom_id res chain seq x y z
N MET A 1 20.97 3.83 14.69
CA MET A 1 20.66 2.39 14.53
C MET A 1 19.25 2.29 13.97
N SER A 2 19.08 2.16 12.65
CA SER A 2 17.78 1.81 12.09
C SER A 2 17.50 0.35 12.43
N ALA A 3 16.54 0.12 13.33
CA ALA A 3 15.94 -1.20 13.47
C ALA A 3 15.21 -1.48 12.14
N TYR A 4 15.88 -2.18 11.23
CA TYR A 4 15.22 -2.74 10.05
C TYR A 4 14.25 -3.80 10.55
N PHE A 5 13.01 -3.41 10.83
CA PHE A 5 11.95 -4.37 11.08
C PHE A 5 11.78 -5.21 9.81
N ALA A 6 11.82 -6.53 9.96
CA ALA A 6 11.60 -7.44 8.84
C ALA A 6 10.23 -7.16 8.21
N PRO A 7 10.08 -7.22 6.86
CA PRO A 7 8.82 -6.94 6.20
C PRO A 7 7.73 -7.93 6.65
N ARG A 8 6.55 -7.40 7.00
CA ARG A 8 5.41 -8.20 7.44
C ARG A 8 4.61 -8.65 6.22
N ARG A 9 4.51 -9.96 6.00
CA ARG A 9 3.84 -10.54 4.83
C ARG A 9 2.44 -11.02 5.19
N TYR A 10 1.45 -10.67 4.37
CA TYR A 10 0.05 -11.07 4.56
C TYR A 10 -0.58 -11.47 3.21
N PRO A 11 -1.52 -12.44 3.21
CA PRO A 11 -2.27 -12.77 2.00
C PRO A 11 -3.19 -11.62 1.60
N VAL A 12 -3.51 -11.51 0.31
CA VAL A 12 -4.43 -10.49 -0.22
C VAL A 12 -5.77 -10.39 0.53
N GLY A 13 -6.31 -11.51 1.03
CA GLY A 13 -7.54 -11.51 1.82
C GLY A 13 -7.46 -10.71 3.13
N ALA A 14 -6.25 -10.49 3.65
CA ALA A 14 -6.01 -9.68 4.85
C ALA A 14 -5.72 -8.21 4.55
N LEU A 15 -5.67 -7.79 3.27
CA LEU A 15 -5.28 -6.44 2.85
C LEU A 15 -6.03 -5.35 3.61
N ILE A 16 -7.37 -5.44 3.69
CA ILE A 16 -8.20 -4.41 4.34
C ILE A 16 -7.89 -4.33 5.83
N SER A 17 -7.77 -5.47 6.51
CA SER A 17 -7.44 -5.52 7.93
C SER A 17 -6.05 -4.96 8.20
N CYS A 18 -5.06 -5.29 7.37
CA CYS A 18 -3.71 -4.74 7.46
C CYS A 18 -3.73 -3.22 7.22
N TRP A 19 -4.45 -2.75 6.21
CA TRP A 19 -4.55 -1.32 5.92
C TRP A 19 -5.16 -0.54 7.09
N ARG A 20 -6.26 -1.03 7.66
CA ARG A 20 -6.89 -0.42 8.84
C ARG A 20 -5.94 -0.37 10.04
N TYR A 21 -5.17 -1.43 10.28
CA TYR A 21 -4.29 -1.53 11.44
C TYR A 21 -3.03 -0.68 11.30
N TYR A 22 -2.40 -0.70 10.12
CA TYR A 22 -1.07 -0.13 9.90
C TYR A 22 -1.09 1.24 9.23
N ALA A 23 -2.08 1.50 8.37
CA ALA A 23 -2.11 2.67 7.53
C ALA A 23 -3.22 3.66 7.89
N GLN A 24 -4.16 3.31 8.78
CA GLN A 24 -5.21 4.23 9.23
C GLN A 24 -5.02 4.66 10.68
N HIS A 25 -5.24 5.94 10.94
CA HIS A 25 -5.35 6.52 12.27
C HIS A 25 -6.68 7.27 12.36
N GLN A 26 -7.47 7.02 13.41
CA GLN A 26 -8.82 7.58 13.58
C GLN A 26 -9.75 7.34 12.36
N GLY A 27 -9.58 6.21 11.67
CA GLY A 27 -10.42 5.81 10.54
C GLY A 27 -10.04 6.43 9.19
N ILE A 28 -8.98 7.24 9.12
CA ILE A 28 -8.48 7.88 7.89
C ILE A 28 -7.07 7.37 7.61
N THR A 29 -6.73 7.13 6.33
CA THR A 29 -5.36 6.78 5.93
C THR A 29 -4.37 7.87 6.34
N HIS A 30 -3.29 7.48 7.03
CA HIS A 30 -2.21 8.36 7.42
C HIS A 30 -1.50 8.91 6.17
N PRO A 31 -1.26 10.24 6.06
CA PRO A 31 -0.70 10.87 4.86
C PRO A 31 0.70 10.36 4.50
N ASP A 32 1.49 9.95 5.50
CA ASP A 32 2.83 9.39 5.29
C ASP A 32 2.84 7.90 4.90
N THR A 33 1.67 7.27 4.72
CA THR A 33 1.61 5.90 4.19
C THR A 33 1.99 5.90 2.72
N GLN A 34 3.01 5.13 2.35
CA GLN A 34 3.52 5.06 0.98
C GLN A 34 3.22 3.71 0.34
N ILE A 35 2.70 3.74 -0.90
CA ILE A 35 2.55 2.53 -1.72
C ILE A 35 3.90 2.18 -2.35
N ASP A 36 4.30 0.93 -2.20
CA ASP A 36 5.58 0.40 -2.63
C ASP A 36 5.42 -0.97 -3.34
N ALA A 37 6.52 -1.56 -3.77
CA ALA A 37 6.58 -2.91 -4.28
C ALA A 37 7.91 -3.56 -3.91
N VAL A 38 7.87 -4.84 -3.55
CA VAL A 38 9.07 -5.63 -3.22
C VAL A 38 9.27 -6.76 -4.23
N PRO A 39 10.52 -7.14 -4.57
CA PRO A 39 10.78 -8.31 -5.39
C PRO A 39 10.22 -9.58 -4.75
N ALA A 40 9.61 -10.44 -5.55
CA ALA A 40 9.22 -11.78 -5.12
C ALA A 40 10.46 -12.67 -4.94
N GLU A 41 10.49 -13.44 -3.86
CA GLU A 41 11.68 -14.15 -3.41
C GLU A 41 11.85 -15.48 -4.15
N THR A 42 10.73 -16.17 -4.41
CA THR A 42 10.72 -17.54 -4.93
C THR A 42 10.40 -17.64 -6.41
N GLN A 43 10.05 -16.52 -7.05
CA GLN A 43 9.68 -16.49 -8.47
C GLN A 43 9.86 -15.09 -9.07
N PRO A 44 9.98 -14.95 -10.40
CA PRO A 44 10.09 -13.63 -11.03
C PRO A 44 8.87 -12.76 -10.77
N GLY A 45 9.10 -11.48 -10.48
CA GLY A 45 8.08 -10.46 -10.36
C GLY A 45 8.11 -9.71 -9.03
N TRP A 46 7.03 -9.02 -8.73
CA TRP A 46 6.94 -8.04 -7.65
C TRP A 46 5.65 -8.22 -6.84
N TRP A 47 5.77 -8.23 -5.52
CA TRP A 47 4.65 -8.16 -4.60
C TRP A 47 4.27 -6.71 -4.31
N PRO A 48 2.97 -6.38 -4.29
CA PRO A 48 2.54 -5.10 -3.80
C PRO A 48 2.87 -4.93 -2.32
N ALA A 49 3.28 -3.73 -1.93
CA ALA A 49 3.63 -3.42 -0.55
C ALA A 49 3.19 -2.00 -0.18
N PHE A 50 3.18 -1.71 1.12
CA PHE A 50 3.11 -0.33 1.61
C PHE A 50 3.99 -0.16 2.84
N VAL A 51 4.45 1.06 3.05
CA VAL A 51 5.26 1.46 4.19
C VAL A 51 4.45 2.43 5.04
N THR A 52 4.34 2.16 6.33
CA THR A 52 3.62 3.01 7.29
C THR A 52 4.46 4.22 7.70
N ALA A 53 3.86 5.19 8.38
CA ALA A 53 4.56 6.35 8.95
C ALA A 53 5.67 5.94 9.94
N GLU A 54 5.50 4.82 10.62
CA GLU A 54 6.48 4.25 11.56
C GLU A 54 7.58 3.41 10.87
N GLY A 55 7.56 3.34 9.53
CA GLY A 55 8.53 2.60 8.73
C GLY A 55 8.27 1.10 8.66
N VAL A 56 7.08 0.62 9.01
CA VAL A 56 6.73 -0.80 8.88
C VAL A 56 6.42 -1.12 7.42
N GLN A 57 7.22 -1.99 6.78
CA GLN A 57 6.91 -2.49 5.45
C GLN A 57 5.95 -3.68 5.52
N VAL A 58 4.79 -3.53 4.91
CA VAL A 58 3.76 -4.55 4.80
C VAL A 58 3.68 -5.02 3.35
N VAL A 59 3.89 -6.31 3.13
CA VAL A 59 3.91 -6.95 1.81
C VAL A 59 2.66 -7.80 1.65
N ILE A 60 1.97 -7.64 0.53
CA ILE A 60 0.73 -8.34 0.22
C ILE A 60 1.03 -9.44 -0.79
N THR A 61 1.00 -10.69 -0.33
CA THR A 61 1.18 -11.85 -1.19
C THR A 61 -0.12 -12.18 -1.91
N MET A 62 0.00 -12.46 -3.20
CA MET A 62 -1.12 -12.77 -4.09
C MET A 62 -0.89 -14.14 -4.75
N SER A 63 -1.85 -14.61 -5.55
CA SER A 63 -1.69 -15.86 -6.31
C SER A 63 -0.50 -15.84 -7.27
N ALA A 64 -0.19 -14.66 -7.83
CA ALA A 64 0.98 -14.44 -8.66
C ALA A 64 1.50 -12.99 -8.46
N PRO A 65 2.83 -12.78 -8.43
CA PRO A 65 3.42 -11.45 -8.43
C PRO A 65 3.14 -10.72 -9.74
N ALA A 66 3.23 -9.39 -9.69
CA ALA A 66 3.16 -8.56 -10.87
C ALA A 66 4.46 -8.66 -11.69
N PRO A 67 4.41 -8.52 -13.03
CA PRO A 67 5.59 -8.56 -13.88
C PRO A 67 6.54 -7.37 -13.66
N SER A 68 6.06 -6.27 -13.04
CA SER A 68 6.84 -5.08 -12.76
C SER A 68 6.47 -4.45 -11.41
N ALA A 69 7.41 -3.70 -10.83
CA ALA A 69 7.18 -2.95 -9.60
C ALA A 69 6.01 -1.97 -9.73
N GLN A 70 5.92 -1.26 -10.87
CA GLN A 70 4.82 -0.35 -11.13
C GLN A 70 3.47 -1.10 -11.24
N GLY A 71 3.47 -2.29 -11.85
CA GLY A 71 2.29 -3.15 -11.93
C GLY A 71 1.81 -3.58 -10.54
N ALA A 72 2.73 -3.93 -9.64
CA ALA A 72 2.40 -4.25 -8.25
C ALA A 72 1.77 -3.05 -7.51
N ARG A 73 2.39 -1.86 -7.62
CA ARG A 73 1.85 -0.63 -7.01
C ARG A 73 0.46 -0.27 -7.54
N ASN A 74 0.26 -0.34 -8.86
CA ASN A 74 -1.03 -0.06 -9.48
C ASN A 74 -2.09 -1.06 -8.99
N ARG A 75 -1.75 -2.35 -8.94
CA ARG A 75 -2.65 -3.37 -8.41
C ARG A 75 -3.06 -3.11 -6.97
N LEU A 76 -2.14 -2.65 -6.11
CA LEU A 76 -2.48 -2.26 -4.75
C LEU A 76 -3.39 -1.03 -4.72
N ARG A 77 -3.11 0.00 -5.52
CA ARG A 77 -3.99 1.18 -5.66
C ARG A 77 -5.40 0.77 -6.04
N ASP A 78 -5.55 -0.11 -7.03
CA ASP A 78 -6.86 -0.57 -7.50
C ASP A 78 -7.63 -1.28 -6.40
N LEU A 79 -6.98 -2.21 -5.68
CA LEU A 79 -7.61 -2.93 -4.56
C LEU A 79 -8.04 -1.99 -3.44
N LEU A 80 -7.19 -1.02 -3.08
CA LEU A 80 -7.49 -0.03 -2.06
C LEU A 80 -8.60 0.92 -2.50
N TRP A 81 -8.61 1.31 -3.77
CA TRP A 81 -9.66 2.15 -4.33
C TRP A 81 -11.02 1.44 -4.29
N GLN A 82 -11.08 0.16 -4.67
CA GLN A 82 -12.30 -0.64 -4.54
C GLN A 82 -12.74 -0.78 -3.07
N ALA A 83 -11.79 -1.04 -2.15
CA ALA A 83 -12.09 -1.09 -0.73
C ALA A 83 -12.62 0.26 -0.21
N HIS A 84 -12.09 1.38 -0.70
CA HIS A 84 -12.58 2.71 -0.38
C HIS A 84 -14.01 2.96 -0.89
N LEU A 85 -14.27 2.66 -2.16
CA LEU A 85 -15.60 2.79 -2.76
C LEU A 85 -16.65 1.93 -2.06
N SER A 86 -16.26 0.77 -1.53
CA SER A 86 -17.14 -0.09 -0.72
C SER A 86 -17.37 0.38 0.71
N GLY A 87 -16.70 1.45 1.16
CA GLY A 87 -16.76 1.94 2.55
C GLY A 87 -15.93 1.11 3.54
N ALA A 88 -15.09 0.18 3.06
CA ALA A 88 -14.26 -0.64 3.93
C ALA A 88 -13.05 0.13 4.49
N ILE A 89 -12.52 1.12 3.77
CA ILE A 89 -11.45 2.01 4.24
C ILE A 89 -11.74 3.44 3.80
N CYS A 90 -11.09 4.41 4.43
CA CYS A 90 -11.11 5.81 4.00
C CYS A 90 -9.71 6.21 3.56
N LEU A 91 -9.50 6.32 2.24
CA LEU A 91 -8.29 6.88 1.68
C LEU A 91 -8.32 8.39 1.90
N SER A 92 -7.28 8.96 2.48
CA SER A 92 -7.17 10.41 2.57
C SER A 92 -7.05 10.95 1.15
N THR A 93 -8.02 11.77 0.74
CA THR A 93 -7.93 12.59 -0.47
C THR A 93 -7.00 13.76 -0.20
N THR A 94 -5.77 13.48 0.24
CA THR A 94 -4.71 14.48 0.14
C THR A 94 -4.37 14.58 -1.35
N THR A 95 -5.30 15.19 -2.09
CA THR A 95 -5.08 15.86 -3.34
C THR A 95 -3.90 16.76 -3.07
N THR A 96 -2.71 16.37 -3.55
CA THR A 96 -1.74 17.36 -3.96
C THR A 96 -2.50 18.24 -4.93
N THR A 97 -3.00 19.37 -4.44
CA THR A 97 -3.33 20.54 -5.25
C THR A 97 -2.01 20.90 -5.94
N ILE A 98 -1.75 20.24 -7.08
CA ILE A 98 -0.77 20.72 -8.03
C ILE A 98 -1.31 22.06 -8.47
N GLY A 99 -0.50 23.10 -8.23
CA GLY A 99 -0.88 24.49 -8.30
C GLY A 99 -1.75 24.84 -9.51
N LEU A 100 -2.81 25.56 -9.21
CA LEU A 100 -3.20 26.69 -10.04
C LEU A 100 -1.97 27.60 -10.22
N GLU A 101 -1.18 27.37 -11.28
CA GLU A 101 -0.35 28.41 -11.89
C GLU A 101 -0.37 28.25 -13.42
N VAL A 102 -1.18 29.12 -14.02
CA VAL A 102 -1.00 29.85 -15.29
C VAL A 102 -0.72 29.05 -16.58
N ALA A 103 -1.74 29.00 -17.45
CA ALA A 103 -1.66 29.41 -18.85
C ALA A 103 -3.02 29.96 -19.30
#